data_AF-A0A538R5E7-F1
#
_entry.id   AF-A0A538R5E7-F1
#
_cell.length_a   1.000
_cell.length_b   1.000
_cell.length_c   1.000
_cell.angle_alpha   90.00
_cell.angle_beta   90.00
_cell.angle_gamma   90.00
#
_symmetry.space_group_name_H-M   'P 1'
#
loop_
_entity.id
_entity.type
_entity.pdbx_description
1 polymer ?
#
loop_
_entity_poly.entity_id
_entity_poly.type
_entity_poly.pdbx_seq_one_letter_code
_entity_poly.pdbx_strand_id
1 'polypeptide(L)'
;MMTSKPHNLTLVHTPSVWVTSIPLGVAYLKAYLRRELPDVSVRILDLNHHFFQNARRRLAGLCTACPRRADPTCLPPELFFAGDAVAQAEAVFHDPAAFRDRTRYAEAFAFYNDYYSWAMRCLDTVLKPFVARPDDRLDPAVRALLRPDLDAIAARSPDIVGFSAMTMQIAYSLALAKLVKEELGVPIVFGGHFVSVYDPTEVMRANPFIDYIVYKEGEQGLAGLLQNLGSAELDGVPNLVHRKGDAIVVNK
;
A
#
# COMPACT_ATOMS: atom_id res chain seq x y z
N MET A 1 18.96 9.60 13.84
CA MET A 1 19.58 9.25 12.54
C MET A 1 20.06 7.82 12.63
N MET A 2 19.54 6.93 11.79
CA MET A 2 20.11 5.59 11.63
C MET A 2 21.46 5.77 10.93
N THR A 3 22.54 5.41 11.60
CA THR A 3 23.92 5.54 11.09
C THR A 3 24.45 4.23 10.52
N SER A 4 23.62 3.19 10.46
CA SER A 4 23.98 1.87 9.97
C SER A 4 23.09 1.46 8.80
N LYS A 5 23.70 0.76 7.83
CA LYS A 5 23.02 0.10 6.71
C LYS A 5 21.79 -0.67 7.22
N PRO A 6 20.60 -0.52 6.60
CA PRO A 6 19.41 -1.25 7.00
C PRO A 6 19.60 -2.75 6.73
N HIS A 7 19.14 -3.58 7.66
CA HIS A 7 19.18 -5.03 7.53
C HIS A 7 17.82 -5.62 7.14
N ASN A 8 16.72 -4.94 7.44
CA ASN A 8 15.36 -5.41 7.22
C ASN A 8 14.55 -4.41 6.38
N LEU A 9 14.38 -4.69 5.09
CA LEU A 9 13.45 -3.97 4.22
C LEU A 9 12.10 -4.70 4.16
N THR A 10 11.02 -3.98 4.42
CA THR A 10 9.66 -4.46 4.12
C THR A 10 9.09 -3.70 2.92
N LEU A 11 8.88 -4.40 1.81
CA LEU A 11 8.16 -3.90 0.64
C LEU A 11 6.66 -4.20 0.79
N VAL A 12 5.84 -3.19 0.61
CA VAL A 12 4.40 -3.22 0.83
C VAL A 12 3.69 -3.00 -0.50
N HIS A 13 2.81 -3.93 -0.84
CA HIS A 13 1.80 -3.78 -1.88
C HIS A 13 0.45 -3.56 -1.21
N THR A 14 -0.16 -2.40 -1.40
CA THR A 14 -1.36 -1.98 -0.66
C THR A 14 -2.66 -2.41 -1.37
N PRO A 15 -3.82 -2.32 -0.71
CA PRO A 15 -5.12 -2.47 -1.36
C PRO A 15 -5.38 -1.46 -2.48
N SER A 16 -6.52 -1.61 -3.15
CA SER A 16 -7.00 -0.83 -4.30
C SER A 16 -6.60 -1.32 -5.68
N VAL A 17 -6.36 -2.61 -5.79
CA VAL A 17 -6.22 -3.31 -7.07
C VAL A 17 -7.01 -4.61 -7.03
N TRP A 18 -7.29 -5.18 -8.19
CA TRP A 18 -7.95 -6.48 -8.27
C TRP A 18 -7.17 -7.54 -7.49
N VAL A 19 -7.85 -8.49 -6.83
CA VAL A 19 -7.19 -9.54 -6.03
C VAL A 19 -6.24 -10.42 -6.86
N THR A 20 -6.48 -10.49 -8.16
CA THR A 20 -5.62 -11.20 -9.13
C THR A 20 -4.40 -10.38 -9.58
N SER A 21 -4.28 -9.12 -9.13
CA SER A 21 -3.13 -8.26 -9.44
C SER A 21 -1.94 -8.69 -8.61
N ILE A 22 -1.08 -9.52 -9.21
CA ILE A 22 0.15 -9.99 -8.57
C ILE A 22 1.16 -8.84 -8.55
N PRO A 23 1.80 -8.54 -7.41
CA PRO A 23 2.75 -7.44 -7.31
C PRO A 23 4.13 -7.84 -7.87
N LEU A 24 4.20 -8.07 -9.19
CA LEU A 24 5.40 -8.57 -9.87
C LEU A 24 6.62 -7.65 -9.71
N GLY A 25 6.41 -6.33 -9.69
CA GLY A 25 7.49 -5.35 -9.52
C GLY A 25 8.27 -5.56 -8.22
N VAL A 26 7.59 -5.73 -7.08
CA VAL A 26 8.28 -5.98 -5.80
C VAL A 26 8.87 -7.39 -5.71
N ALA A 27 8.28 -8.38 -6.38
CA ALA A 27 8.87 -9.71 -6.49
C ALA A 27 10.22 -9.66 -7.26
N TYR A 28 10.25 -8.91 -8.36
CA TYR A 28 11.47 -8.67 -9.12
C TYR A 28 12.51 -7.87 -8.33
N LEU A 29 12.10 -6.77 -7.68
CA LEU A 29 12.99 -5.98 -6.80
C LEU A 29 13.60 -6.85 -5.70
N LYS A 30 12.82 -7.72 -5.06
CA LYS A 30 13.32 -8.65 -4.06
C LYS A 30 14.38 -9.60 -4.62
N ALA A 31 14.20 -10.12 -5.82
CA ALA A 31 15.19 -10.98 -6.47
C ALA A 31 16.48 -10.21 -6.79
N TYR A 32 16.36 -9.00 -7.33
CA TYR A 32 17.48 -8.11 -7.61
C TYR A 32 18.26 -7.76 -6.33
N LEU A 33 17.57 -7.28 -5.29
CA LEU A 33 18.19 -6.88 -4.03
C LEU A 33 18.85 -8.06 -3.31
N ARG A 34 18.29 -9.27 -3.36
CA ARG A 34 18.94 -10.46 -2.79
C ARG A 34 20.28 -10.79 -3.45
N ARG A 35 20.43 -10.47 -4.74
CA ARG A 35 21.67 -10.67 -5.48
C ARG A 35 22.70 -9.59 -5.15
N GLU A 36 22.29 -8.32 -5.18
CA GLU A 36 23.20 -7.19 -4.99
C GLU A 36 23.53 -6.91 -3.51
N LEU A 37 22.61 -7.22 -2.61
CA LEU A 37 22.67 -6.92 -1.17
C LEU A 37 22.29 -8.16 -0.34
N PRO A 38 23.13 -9.21 -0.33
CA PRO A 38 22.81 -10.47 0.35
C PRO A 38 22.61 -10.31 1.86
N ASP A 39 23.20 -9.27 2.46
CA ASP A 39 23.06 -8.97 3.90
C ASP A 39 21.75 -8.25 4.26
N VAL A 40 20.94 -7.87 3.26
CA VAL A 40 19.65 -7.20 3.46
C VAL A 40 18.52 -8.20 3.31
N SER A 41 17.79 -8.44 4.39
CA SER A 41 16.57 -9.23 4.40
C SER A 41 15.43 -8.44 3.77
N VAL A 42 14.88 -8.95 2.67
CA VAL A 42 13.74 -8.34 1.97
C VAL A 42 12.45 -9.15 2.18
N ARG A 43 11.50 -8.54 2.88
CA ARG A 43 10.13 -9.05 3.06
C ARG A 43 9.21 -8.36 2.04
N ILE A 44 8.27 -9.12 1.48
CA ILE A 44 7.13 -8.56 0.74
C ILE A 44 5.88 -8.80 1.58
N LEU A 45 5.05 -7.78 1.70
CA LEU A 45 3.71 -7.83 2.28
C LEU A 45 2.69 -7.46 1.21
N ASP A 46 1.89 -8.44 0.83
CA ASP A 46 0.73 -8.23 -0.03
C ASP A 46 -0.49 -7.92 0.85
N LEU A 47 -0.69 -6.64 1.13
CA LEU A 47 -1.82 -6.16 1.91
C LEU A 47 -3.10 -6.11 1.09
N ASN A 48 -3.00 -6.10 -0.25
CA ASN A 48 -4.18 -6.22 -1.11
C ASN A 48 -4.87 -7.55 -0.85
N HIS A 49 -4.12 -8.65 -0.90
CA HIS A 49 -4.65 -9.97 -0.58
C HIS A 49 -5.16 -10.05 0.87
N HIS A 50 -4.40 -9.51 1.84
CA HIS A 50 -4.82 -9.46 3.25
C HIS A 50 -6.16 -8.72 3.45
N PHE A 51 -6.39 -7.63 2.71
CA PHE A 51 -7.64 -6.87 2.76
C PHE A 51 -8.83 -7.71 2.29
N PHE A 52 -8.70 -8.41 1.16
CA PHE A 52 -9.78 -9.25 0.63
C PHE A 52 -10.05 -10.49 1.48
N GLN A 53 -9.01 -11.15 2.01
CA GLN A 53 -9.17 -12.25 2.96
C GLN A 53 -9.95 -11.86 4.23
N ASN A 54 -9.93 -10.57 4.59
CA ASN A 54 -10.62 -10.03 5.76
C ASN A 54 -11.78 -9.09 5.39
N ALA A 55 -12.33 -9.24 4.17
CA ALA A 55 -13.38 -8.43 3.56
C ALA A 55 -14.44 -7.94 4.55
N ARG A 56 -15.12 -8.87 5.24
CA ARG A 56 -16.19 -8.55 6.20
C ARG A 56 -15.73 -7.59 7.30
N ARG A 57 -14.58 -7.85 7.92
CA ARG A 57 -14.04 -7.01 9.01
C ARG A 57 -13.58 -5.65 8.47
N ARG A 58 -12.95 -5.62 7.30
CA ARG A 58 -12.48 -4.39 6.66
C ARG A 58 -13.64 -3.48 6.27
N LEU A 59 -14.73 -4.03 5.73
CA LEU A 59 -15.94 -3.27 5.42
C LEU A 59 -16.60 -2.66 6.66
N ALA A 60 -16.69 -3.42 7.75
CA ALA A 60 -17.22 -2.89 9.01
C ALA A 60 -16.37 -1.72 9.54
N GLY A 61 -15.03 -1.85 9.44
CA GLY A 61 -14.11 -0.76 9.77
C GLY A 61 -14.29 0.47 8.86
N LEU A 62 -14.44 0.25 7.56
CA LEU A 62 -14.73 1.32 6.58
C LEU A 62 -16.02 2.06 6.90
N CYS A 63 -17.10 1.33 7.20
CA CYS A 63 -18.39 1.94 7.57
C CYS A 63 -18.26 2.78 8.86
N THR A 64 -17.53 2.26 9.85
CA THR A 64 -17.24 2.98 11.11
C THR A 64 -16.49 4.28 10.86
N ALA A 65 -15.49 4.25 9.98
CA ALA A 65 -14.69 5.41 9.58
C ALA A 65 -15.39 6.32 8.55
N CYS A 66 -16.55 5.92 8.03
CA CYS A 66 -17.20 6.62 6.93
C CYS A 66 -17.94 7.89 7.41
N PRO A 67 -17.68 9.05 6.79
CA PRO A 67 -18.46 10.26 7.06
C PRO A 67 -19.91 10.14 6.58
N ARG A 68 -20.20 9.26 5.62
CA ARG A 68 -21.55 9.00 5.07
C ARG A 68 -22.29 7.86 5.76
N ARG A 69 -21.82 7.34 6.89
CA ARG A 69 -22.43 6.14 7.53
C ARG A 69 -23.91 6.27 7.90
N ALA A 70 -24.42 7.49 8.05
CA ALA A 70 -25.83 7.76 8.33
C ALA A 70 -26.70 7.90 7.06
N ASP A 71 -26.09 7.84 5.87
CA ASP A 71 -26.77 7.94 4.59
C ASP A 71 -27.44 6.58 4.25
N PRO A 72 -28.78 6.52 4.18
CA PRO A 72 -29.51 5.28 3.92
C PRO A 72 -29.26 4.73 2.51
N THR A 73 -28.65 5.49 1.61
CA THR A 73 -28.28 5.06 0.26
C THR A 73 -26.86 4.47 0.18
N CYS A 74 -26.10 4.47 1.28
CA CYS A 74 -24.70 4.06 1.30
C CYS A 74 -24.51 2.52 1.21
N LEU A 75 -25.55 1.74 1.58
CA LEU A 75 -25.49 0.28 1.67
C LEU A 75 -26.73 -0.37 1.04
N PRO A 76 -26.55 -1.22 0.01
CA PRO A 76 -27.45 -2.32 -0.22
C PRO A 76 -27.31 -3.30 0.96
N PRO A 77 -28.37 -3.61 1.71
CA PRO A 77 -28.33 -4.56 2.82
C PRO A 77 -27.72 -5.91 2.40
N GLU A 78 -27.89 -6.31 1.15
CA GLU A 78 -27.38 -7.58 0.61
C GLU A 78 -25.84 -7.66 0.60
N LEU A 79 -25.13 -6.53 0.46
CA LEU A 79 -23.66 -6.48 0.51
C LEU A 79 -23.10 -6.41 1.93
N PHE A 80 -23.90 -5.94 2.91
CA PHE A 80 -23.46 -5.84 4.31
C PHE A 80 -23.33 -7.21 4.98
N PHE A 81 -24.21 -8.15 4.60
CA PHE A 81 -24.23 -9.53 5.10
C PHE A 81 -23.38 -10.50 4.27
N ALA A 82 -22.67 -9.99 3.27
CA ALA A 82 -21.93 -10.74 2.28
C ALA A 82 -20.54 -11.25 2.70
N GLY A 83 -20.27 -11.40 4.00
CA GLY A 83 -19.05 -12.09 4.44
C GLY A 83 -18.98 -13.51 3.88
N ASP A 84 -20.13 -14.18 3.84
CA ASP A 84 -20.26 -15.52 3.26
C ASP A 84 -20.26 -15.46 1.72
N ALA A 85 -20.78 -14.40 1.10
CA ALA A 85 -20.86 -14.30 -0.36
C ALA A 85 -19.53 -13.97 -1.05
N VAL A 86 -18.63 -13.18 -0.42
CA VAL A 86 -17.26 -13.02 -0.93
C VAL A 86 -16.49 -14.33 -0.84
N ALA A 87 -16.60 -15.04 0.27
CA ALA A 87 -15.96 -16.35 0.44
C ALA A 87 -16.56 -17.42 -0.50
N GLN A 88 -17.88 -17.39 -0.74
CA GLN A 88 -18.56 -18.26 -1.71
C GLN A 88 -18.13 -17.95 -3.15
N ALA A 89 -18.04 -16.67 -3.51
CA ALA A 89 -17.53 -16.26 -4.82
C ALA A 89 -16.05 -16.66 -4.98
N GLU A 90 -15.22 -16.48 -3.94
CA GLU A 90 -13.83 -16.95 -3.91
C GLU A 90 -13.74 -18.47 -4.12
N ALA A 91 -14.61 -19.25 -3.46
CA ALA A 91 -14.64 -20.71 -3.58
C ALA A 91 -14.88 -21.18 -5.02
N VAL A 92 -15.65 -20.44 -5.83
CA VAL A 92 -15.86 -20.76 -7.26
C VAL A 92 -14.54 -20.74 -8.05
N PHE A 93 -13.58 -19.88 -7.67
CA PHE A 93 -12.28 -19.83 -8.34
C PHE A 93 -11.32 -20.95 -7.91
N HIS A 94 -11.63 -21.66 -6.84
CA HIS A 94 -10.83 -22.78 -6.32
C HIS A 94 -11.44 -24.16 -6.61
N ASP A 95 -12.71 -24.23 -6.99
CA ASP A 95 -13.37 -25.46 -7.45
C ASP A 95 -13.29 -25.58 -8.99
N PRO A 96 -12.56 -26.57 -9.55
CA PRO A 96 -12.44 -26.75 -11.00
C PRO A 96 -13.78 -26.98 -11.72
N ALA A 97 -14.77 -27.57 -11.05
CA ALA A 97 -16.08 -27.81 -11.65
C ALA A 97 -16.90 -26.51 -11.72
N ALA A 98 -16.96 -25.76 -10.62
CA ALA A 98 -17.62 -24.46 -10.58
C ALA A 98 -16.92 -23.41 -11.47
N PHE A 99 -15.58 -23.41 -11.53
CA PHE A 99 -14.81 -22.49 -12.37
C PHE A 99 -15.09 -22.67 -13.87
N ARG A 100 -15.33 -23.92 -14.31
CA ARG A 100 -15.66 -24.24 -15.72
C ARG A 100 -17.13 -24.02 -16.05
N ASP A 101 -17.99 -23.91 -15.05
CA ASP A 101 -19.40 -23.56 -15.23
C ASP A 101 -19.51 -22.05 -15.51
N ARG A 102 -19.86 -21.71 -16.76
CA ARG A 102 -19.92 -20.32 -17.23
C ARG A 102 -20.92 -19.47 -16.44
N THR A 103 -22.03 -20.06 -15.99
CA THR A 103 -23.07 -19.32 -15.26
C THR A 103 -22.59 -19.03 -13.84
N ARG A 104 -22.12 -20.05 -13.13
CA ARG A 104 -21.59 -19.89 -11.77
C ARG A 104 -20.40 -18.95 -11.72
N TYR A 105 -19.49 -19.06 -12.68
CA TYR A 105 -18.38 -18.13 -12.82
C TYR A 105 -18.87 -16.71 -13.05
N ALA A 106 -19.82 -16.49 -13.97
CA ALA A 106 -20.33 -15.16 -14.29
C ALA A 106 -21.04 -14.51 -13.10
N GLU A 107 -21.84 -15.27 -12.35
CA GLU A 107 -22.53 -14.80 -11.14
C GLU A 107 -21.52 -14.43 -10.03
N ALA A 108 -20.55 -15.31 -9.75
CA ALA A 108 -19.51 -15.05 -8.76
C ALA A 108 -18.64 -13.84 -9.16
N PHE A 109 -18.30 -13.72 -10.45
CA PHE A 109 -17.55 -12.60 -10.98
C PHE A 109 -18.33 -11.28 -10.88
N ALA A 110 -19.61 -11.26 -11.27
CA ALA A 110 -20.46 -10.07 -11.17
C ALA A 110 -20.57 -9.60 -9.71
N PHE A 111 -20.86 -10.53 -8.81
CA PHE A 111 -20.88 -10.26 -7.37
C PHE A 111 -19.54 -9.68 -6.88
N TYR A 112 -18.41 -10.31 -7.24
CA TYR A 112 -17.09 -9.85 -6.85
C TYR A 112 -16.76 -8.46 -7.40
N ASN A 113 -17.13 -8.18 -8.65
CA ASN A 113 -16.95 -6.88 -9.29
C ASN A 113 -17.75 -5.78 -8.57
N ASP A 114 -19.00 -6.06 -8.21
CA ASP A 114 -19.86 -5.11 -7.48
C ASP A 114 -19.33 -4.85 -6.07
N TYR A 115 -18.95 -5.92 -5.37
CA TYR A 115 -18.28 -5.86 -4.08
C TYR A 115 -16.99 -5.02 -4.15
N TYR A 116 -16.11 -5.31 -5.10
CA TYR A 116 -14.85 -4.61 -5.31
C TYR A 116 -15.10 -3.11 -5.56
N SER A 117 -15.95 -2.81 -6.54
CA SER A 117 -16.27 -1.43 -6.92
C SER A 117 -16.83 -0.64 -5.73
N TRP A 118 -17.66 -1.26 -4.91
CA TRP A 118 -18.20 -0.63 -3.71
C TRP A 118 -17.15 -0.45 -2.62
N ALA A 119 -16.39 -1.50 -2.27
CA ALA A 119 -15.33 -1.43 -1.27
C ALA A 119 -14.32 -0.33 -1.60
N MET A 120 -13.95 -0.19 -2.88
CA MET A 120 -13.03 0.85 -3.33
C MET A 120 -13.62 2.26 -3.24
N ARG A 121 -14.91 2.44 -3.56
CA ARG A 121 -15.59 3.72 -3.34
C ARG A 121 -15.65 4.10 -1.86
N CYS A 122 -15.91 3.14 -0.97
CA CYS A 122 -15.89 3.37 0.47
C CYS A 122 -14.49 3.76 0.95
N LEU A 123 -13.47 3.02 0.48
CA LEU A 123 -12.08 3.30 0.81
C LEU A 123 -11.67 4.71 0.38
N ASP A 124 -12.01 5.10 -0.84
CA ASP A 124 -11.79 6.45 -1.35
C ASP A 124 -12.53 7.51 -0.52
N THR A 125 -13.78 7.26 -0.15
CA THR A 125 -14.59 8.18 0.67
C THR A 125 -13.96 8.39 2.05
N VAL A 126 -13.38 7.35 2.63
CA VAL A 126 -12.75 7.38 3.95
C VAL A 126 -11.36 8.01 3.89
N LEU A 127 -10.56 7.72 2.86
CA LEU A 127 -9.13 8.06 2.84
C LEU A 127 -8.78 9.31 2.02
N LYS A 128 -9.55 9.69 0.99
CA LYS A 128 -9.27 10.91 0.21
C LYS A 128 -9.33 12.20 1.04
N PRO A 129 -10.21 12.35 2.06
CA PRO A 129 -10.15 13.52 2.94
C PRO A 129 -8.78 13.71 3.60
N PHE A 130 -8.10 12.62 3.96
CA PHE A 130 -6.74 12.67 4.49
C PHE A 130 -5.73 13.12 3.43
N VAL A 131 -5.84 12.64 2.19
CA VAL A 131 -4.94 13.08 1.09
C VAL A 131 -5.00 14.60 0.87
N ALA A 132 -6.18 15.21 1.09
CA ALA A 132 -6.35 16.66 1.01
C ALA A 132 -5.76 17.44 2.20
N ARG A 133 -5.51 16.77 3.33
CA ARG A 133 -4.99 17.36 4.58
C ARG A 133 -3.93 16.46 5.22
N PRO A 134 -2.77 16.31 4.55
CA PRO A 134 -1.74 15.35 4.96
C PRO A 134 -1.05 15.71 6.29
N ASP A 135 -1.19 16.93 6.80
CA ASP A 135 -0.68 17.35 8.11
C ASP A 135 -1.59 16.91 9.27
N ASP A 136 -2.90 16.78 9.03
CA ASP A 136 -3.87 16.40 10.05
C ASP A 136 -3.59 15.00 10.60
N ARG A 137 -3.77 14.80 11.91
CA ARG A 137 -3.71 13.45 12.49
C ARG A 137 -4.79 12.59 11.84
N LEU A 138 -4.44 11.34 11.54
CA LEU A 138 -5.42 10.37 11.06
C LEU A 138 -6.55 10.20 12.09
N ASP A 139 -7.79 10.24 11.62
CA ASP A 139 -8.98 9.98 12.42
C ASP A 139 -8.85 8.63 13.16
N PRO A 140 -9.26 8.52 14.44
CA PRO A 140 -9.14 7.28 15.20
C PRO A 140 -9.76 6.05 14.53
N ALA A 141 -10.88 6.21 13.81
CA ALA A 141 -11.50 5.12 13.07
C ALA A 141 -10.68 4.73 11.84
N VAL A 142 -10.04 5.68 11.17
CA VAL A 142 -9.07 5.41 10.09
C VAL A 142 -7.83 4.69 10.63
N ARG A 143 -7.30 5.11 11.78
CA ARG A 143 -6.19 4.40 12.45
C ARG A 143 -6.58 2.96 12.78
N ALA A 144 -7.78 2.74 13.33
CA ALA A 144 -8.30 1.41 13.64
C ALA A 144 -8.47 0.54 12.38
N LEU A 145 -8.90 1.13 11.26
CA LEU A 145 -8.99 0.44 9.96
C LEU A 145 -7.61 -0.03 9.46
N LEU A 146 -6.57 0.79 9.63
CA LEU A 146 -5.20 0.52 9.16
C LEU A 146 -4.36 -0.30 10.13
N ARG A 147 -4.74 -0.38 11.42
CA ARG A 147 -4.00 -1.06 12.49
C ARG A 147 -3.55 -2.49 12.12
N PRO A 148 -4.39 -3.38 11.55
CA PRO A 148 -3.96 -4.74 11.23
C PRO A 148 -2.79 -4.78 10.22
N ASP A 149 -2.70 -3.80 9.32
CA ASP A 149 -1.61 -3.73 8.35
C ASP A 149 -0.34 -3.13 8.94
N LEU A 150 -0.50 -2.13 9.81
CA LEU A 150 0.62 -1.62 10.61
C LEU A 150 1.23 -2.74 11.45
N ASP A 151 0.41 -3.53 12.13
CA ASP A 151 0.87 -4.65 12.95
C ASP A 151 1.60 -5.70 12.10
N ALA A 152 1.08 -6.00 10.90
CA ALA A 152 1.73 -6.91 9.96
C ALA A 152 3.11 -6.40 9.50
N ILE A 153 3.25 -5.09 9.26
CA ILE A 153 4.53 -4.43 8.95
C ILE A 153 5.47 -4.52 10.16
N ALA A 154 5.00 -4.15 11.35
CA ALA A 154 5.78 -4.10 12.58
C ALA A 154 6.28 -5.48 13.05
N ALA A 155 5.57 -6.57 12.70
CA ALA A 155 5.86 -7.94 13.14
C ALA A 155 7.28 -8.46 12.80
N ARG A 156 8.04 -7.78 11.94
CA ARG A 156 9.44 -8.12 11.63
C ARG A 156 10.41 -6.97 11.82
N SER A 157 10.04 -5.96 12.62
CA SER A 157 10.89 -4.83 13.01
C SER A 157 11.68 -4.25 11.82
N PRO A 158 10.99 -3.70 10.81
CA PRO A 158 11.66 -3.19 9.62
C PRO A 158 12.58 -2.02 9.98
N ASP A 159 13.71 -1.94 9.31
CA ASP A 159 14.60 -0.77 9.36
C ASP A 159 14.15 0.30 8.36
N ILE A 160 13.42 -0.10 7.33
CA ILE A 160 12.88 0.76 6.27
C ILE A 160 11.64 0.09 5.67
N VAL A 161 10.65 0.90 5.32
CA VAL A 161 9.41 0.43 4.69
C VAL A 161 9.27 1.07 3.31
N GLY A 162 9.12 0.23 2.29
CA GLY A 162 8.93 0.64 0.92
C GLY A 162 7.51 0.40 0.44
N PHE A 163 6.86 1.41 -0.13
CA PHE A 163 5.53 1.31 -0.74
C PHE A 163 5.68 1.25 -2.26
N SER A 164 5.19 0.17 -2.88
CA SER A 164 5.08 0.05 -4.34
C SER A 164 3.62 0.25 -4.73
N ALA A 165 3.32 1.44 -5.27
CA ALA A 165 1.96 1.89 -5.50
C ALA A 165 1.70 2.24 -6.96
N MET A 166 0.50 1.89 -7.42
CA MET A 166 -0.15 2.50 -8.58
C MET A 166 -1.01 3.69 -8.14
N THR A 167 -1.47 4.49 -9.10
CA THR A 167 -2.31 5.68 -8.87
C THR A 167 -3.53 5.38 -7.99
N MET A 168 -4.21 4.25 -8.22
CA MET A 168 -5.40 3.84 -7.46
C MET A 168 -5.11 3.50 -5.99
N GLN A 169 -3.84 3.21 -5.66
CA GLN A 169 -3.40 2.74 -4.35
C GLN A 169 -2.87 3.88 -3.47
N ILE A 170 -2.76 5.10 -4.01
CA ILE A 170 -2.00 6.18 -3.36
C ILE A 170 -2.65 6.65 -2.06
N ALA A 171 -3.98 6.79 -2.00
CA ALA A 171 -4.65 7.24 -0.78
C ALA A 171 -4.43 6.29 0.40
N TYR A 172 -4.50 4.97 0.15
CA TYR A 172 -4.19 3.95 1.14
C TYR A 172 -2.72 3.97 1.54
N SER A 173 -1.84 4.01 0.54
CA SER A 173 -0.39 3.99 0.76
C SER A 173 0.06 5.18 1.61
N LEU A 174 -0.43 6.39 1.31
CA LEU A 174 -0.10 7.59 2.08
C LEU A 174 -0.62 7.52 3.52
N ALA A 175 -1.87 7.09 3.72
CA ALA A 175 -2.44 6.98 5.06
C ALA A 175 -1.70 5.94 5.91
N LEU A 176 -1.40 4.77 5.33
CA LEU A 176 -0.63 3.74 6.03
C LEU A 176 0.83 4.17 6.26
N ALA A 177 1.48 4.80 5.29
CA ALA A 177 2.84 5.32 5.44
C ALA A 177 2.94 6.38 6.54
N LYS A 178 1.97 7.29 6.63
CA LYS A 178 1.91 8.26 7.74
C LYS A 178 1.82 7.55 9.08
N LEU A 179 0.92 6.56 9.20
CA LEU A 179 0.77 5.80 10.44
C LEU A 179 2.04 5.02 10.82
N VAL A 180 2.70 4.40 9.83
CA VAL A 180 4.01 3.74 10.01
C VAL A 180 5.05 4.74 10.50
N LYS A 181 5.14 5.92 9.89
CA LYS A 181 6.08 6.97 10.29
C LYS A 181 5.81 7.44 11.72
N GLU A 182 4.55 7.66 12.08
CA GLU A 182 4.15 8.12 13.42
C GLU A 182 4.43 7.09 14.52
N GLU A 183 4.17 5.80 14.27
CA GLU A 183 4.23 4.78 15.33
C GLU A 183 5.52 3.96 15.34
N LEU A 184 6.19 3.78 14.20
CA LEU A 184 7.45 3.04 14.11
C LEU A 184 8.67 3.96 13.96
N GLY A 185 8.50 5.18 13.44
CA GLY A 185 9.61 6.14 13.26
C GLY A 185 10.64 5.75 12.20
N VAL A 186 10.36 4.70 11.41
CA VAL A 186 11.28 4.18 10.40
C VAL A 186 11.24 5.01 9.10
N PRO A 187 12.32 5.05 8.33
CA PRO A 187 12.34 5.64 7.01
C PRO A 187 11.30 5.03 6.06
N ILE A 188 10.70 5.88 5.23
CA ILE A 188 9.68 5.56 4.25
C ILE A 188 10.21 5.84 2.84
N VAL A 189 10.18 4.84 1.98
CA VAL A 189 10.44 4.99 0.54
C VAL A 189 9.19 4.68 -0.27
N PHE A 190 8.89 5.52 -1.26
CA PHE A 190 7.82 5.27 -2.23
C PHE A 190 8.41 4.95 -3.60
N GLY A 191 7.70 4.14 -4.36
CA GLY A 191 7.96 3.88 -5.78
C GLY A 191 6.76 3.24 -6.44
N GLY A 192 6.95 2.75 -7.67
CA GLY A 192 5.88 2.21 -8.49
C GLY A 192 5.28 3.26 -9.44
N HIS A 193 4.29 2.84 -10.22
CA HIS A 193 3.82 3.60 -11.38
C HIS A 193 3.17 4.95 -11.06
N PHE A 194 2.75 5.20 -9.81
CA PHE A 194 2.10 6.46 -9.46
C PHE A 194 2.98 7.70 -9.76
N VAL A 195 4.31 7.57 -9.69
CA VAL A 195 5.28 8.64 -10.01
C VAL A 195 5.37 8.95 -11.52
N SER A 196 4.75 8.15 -12.38
CA SER A 196 4.56 8.49 -13.80
C SER A 196 3.37 9.44 -14.01
N VAL A 197 2.50 9.55 -13.01
CA VAL A 197 1.29 10.39 -13.05
C VAL A 197 1.47 11.66 -12.21
N TYR A 198 2.16 11.55 -11.07
CA TYR A 198 2.38 12.66 -10.15
C TYR A 198 3.86 13.02 -10.09
N ASP A 199 4.16 14.33 -10.03
CA ASP A 199 5.53 14.80 -9.85
C ASP A 199 6.05 14.36 -8.46
N PRO A 200 7.21 13.67 -8.39
CA PRO A 200 7.71 13.15 -7.13
C PRO A 200 8.09 14.25 -6.14
N THR A 201 8.50 15.43 -6.61
CA THR A 201 8.83 16.55 -5.70
C THR A 201 7.57 17.16 -5.08
N GLU A 202 6.48 17.25 -5.83
CA GLU A 202 5.18 17.71 -5.31
C GLU A 202 4.60 16.72 -4.32
N VAL A 203 4.63 15.42 -4.63
CA VAL A 203 4.20 14.36 -3.71
C VAL A 203 4.99 14.44 -2.41
N MET A 204 6.32 14.52 -2.51
CA MET A 204 7.19 14.60 -1.34
C MET A 204 6.96 15.90 -0.56
N ARG A 205 6.74 17.04 -1.21
CA ARG A 205 6.43 18.31 -0.53
C ARG A 205 5.11 18.24 0.22
N ALA A 206 4.08 17.67 -0.39
CA ALA A 206 2.76 17.51 0.23
C ALA A 206 2.74 16.47 1.37
N ASN A 207 3.70 15.54 1.41
CA ASN A 207 3.73 14.45 2.38
C ASN A 207 5.07 14.42 3.15
N PRO A 208 5.22 15.23 4.22
CA PRO A 208 6.47 15.35 4.98
C PRO A 208 6.99 14.03 5.57
N PHE A 209 6.11 13.05 5.79
CA PHE A 209 6.44 11.72 6.30
C PHE A 209 7.12 10.80 5.28
N ILE A 210 7.16 11.17 3.99
CA ILE A 210 7.93 10.45 2.96
C ILE A 210 9.37 10.95 2.98
N ASP A 211 10.32 10.03 3.18
CA ASP A 211 11.75 10.34 3.24
C ASP A 211 12.43 10.19 1.88
N TYR A 212 11.95 9.24 1.07
CA TYR A 212 12.54 8.89 -0.23
C TYR A 212 11.47 8.55 -1.26
N ILE A 213 11.72 8.87 -2.53
CA ILE A 213 10.96 8.34 -3.67
C ILE A 213 11.96 7.80 -4.69
N VAL A 214 11.76 6.57 -5.15
CA VAL A 214 12.48 6.02 -6.31
C VAL A 214 11.55 6.07 -7.51
N TYR A 215 11.93 6.82 -8.54
CA TYR A 215 11.13 7.00 -9.76
C TYR A 215 11.70 6.20 -10.93
N LYS A 216 10.92 5.99 -12.01
CA LYS A 216 11.29 5.07 -13.12
C LYS A 216 11.63 3.64 -12.64
N GLU A 217 12.69 3.03 -13.18
CA GLU A 217 13.23 1.74 -12.76
C GLU A 217 13.81 1.81 -11.34
N GLY A 218 13.38 0.88 -10.50
CA GLY A 218 13.60 0.93 -9.05
C GLY A 218 14.83 0.16 -8.57
N GLU A 219 15.42 -0.67 -9.41
CA GLU A 219 16.46 -1.64 -9.06
C GLU A 219 17.69 -0.97 -8.48
N GLN A 220 18.33 -0.13 -9.29
CA GLN A 220 19.56 0.57 -8.92
C GLN A 220 19.29 1.65 -7.87
N GLY A 221 18.15 2.36 -7.98
CA GLY A 221 17.79 3.42 -7.04
C GLY A 221 17.51 2.88 -5.63
N LEU A 222 16.74 1.80 -5.51
CA LEU A 222 16.48 1.18 -4.22
C LEU A 222 17.72 0.50 -3.64
N ALA A 223 18.52 -0.20 -4.45
CA ALA A 223 19.77 -0.79 -3.98
C ALA A 223 20.76 0.28 -3.49
N GLY A 224 20.94 1.35 -4.26
CA GLY A 224 21.80 2.47 -3.88
C GLY A 224 21.30 3.19 -2.63
N LEU A 225 19.98 3.37 -2.46
CA LEU A 225 19.40 3.91 -1.23
C LEU A 225 19.73 3.03 -0.03
N LEU A 226 19.55 1.70 -0.14
CA LEU A 226 19.82 0.79 0.97
C LEU A 226 21.31 0.70 1.31
N GLN A 227 22.21 0.85 0.34
CA GLN A 227 23.66 0.91 0.59
C GLN A 227 24.06 2.19 1.34
N ASN A 228 23.41 3.30 1.01
CA ASN A 228 23.82 4.65 1.40
C ASN A 228 22.87 5.30 2.41
N LEU A 229 22.00 4.52 3.07
CA LEU A 229 21.00 5.06 3.97
C LEU A 229 21.67 5.84 5.12
N GLY A 230 21.30 7.13 5.25
CA GLY A 230 21.89 8.02 6.26
C GLY A 230 23.28 8.55 5.94
N SER A 231 23.84 8.26 4.75
CA SER A 231 25.13 8.82 4.30
C SER A 231 24.94 10.06 3.42
N ALA A 232 26.02 10.82 3.22
CA ALA A 232 26.05 11.95 2.29
C ALA A 232 26.12 11.51 0.80
N GLU A 233 26.27 10.22 0.53
CA GLU A 233 26.44 9.67 -0.82
C GLU A 233 25.11 9.48 -1.56
N LEU A 234 23.98 9.84 -0.91
CA LEU A 234 22.64 9.76 -1.51
C LEU A 234 22.50 10.59 -2.79
N ASP A 235 23.24 11.69 -2.95
CA ASP A 235 23.22 12.55 -4.14
C ASP A 235 23.64 11.79 -5.44
N GLY A 236 24.35 10.66 -5.31
CA GLY A 236 24.78 9.83 -6.44
C GLY A 236 23.86 8.65 -6.76
N VAL A 237 22.79 8.43 -5.97
CA VAL A 237 21.91 7.27 -6.16
C VAL A 237 20.95 7.53 -7.33
N PRO A 238 20.94 6.67 -8.37
CA PRO A 238 20.14 6.91 -9.57
C PRO A 238 18.65 6.89 -9.28
N ASN A 239 17.90 7.74 -9.96
CA ASN A 239 16.45 7.88 -9.85
C ASN A 239 15.92 8.11 -8.41
N LEU A 240 16.74 8.61 -7.49
CA LEU A 240 16.33 8.89 -6.11
C LEU A 240 15.87 10.34 -5.97
N VAL A 241 14.74 10.52 -5.29
CA VAL A 241 14.30 11.81 -4.75
C VAL A 241 14.40 11.72 -3.23
N HIS A 242 15.11 12.65 -2.62
CA HIS A 242 15.35 12.64 -1.17
C HIS A 242 15.39 14.05 -0.58
N ARG A 243 15.22 14.13 0.75
CA ARG A 243 15.37 15.39 1.48
C ARG A 243 16.83 15.65 1.82
N LYS A 244 17.26 16.91 1.72
CA LYS A 244 18.56 17.41 2.15
C LYS A 244 18.37 18.77 2.83
N GLY A 245 18.19 18.74 4.15
CA GLY A 245 17.67 19.89 4.89
C GLY A 245 16.26 20.24 4.40
N ASP A 246 16.04 21.51 4.07
CA ASP A 246 14.75 22.00 3.54
C ASP A 246 14.59 21.77 2.03
N ALA A 247 15.63 21.31 1.35
CA ALA A 247 15.60 21.05 -0.09
C ALA A 247 15.15 19.62 -0.41
N ILE A 248 14.46 19.48 -1.54
CA ILE A 248 14.18 18.21 -2.19
C ILE A 248 15.16 18.07 -3.36
N VAL A 249 15.97 17.01 -3.35
CA VAL A 249 16.97 16.71 -4.38
C VAL A 249 16.41 15.61 -5.28
N VAL A 250 16.60 15.75 -6.59
CA VAL A 250 16.18 14.78 -7.62
C VAL A 250 17.42 14.32 -8.39
N ASN A 251 17.80 13.07 -8.21
CA ASN A 251 18.92 12.45 -8.90
C ASN A 251 18.46 11.82 -10.20
N LYS A 252 19.27 11.95 -11.25
CA LYS A 252 18.94 11.47 -12.59
C LYS A 252 19.28 10.00 -12.82
#